data_AF-A0A0D3H931-F1
#
_entry.id   AF-A0A0D3H931-F1
#
_cell.length_a   1.000
_cell.length_b   1.000
_cell.length_c   1.000
_cell.angle_alpha   90.00
_cell.angle_beta   90.00
_cell.angle_gamma   90.00
#
_symmetry.space_group_name_H-M   'P 1'
#
loop_
_entity.id
_entity.type
_entity.pdbx_description
1 polymer ?
#
loop_
_entity_poly.entity_id
_entity_poly.type
_entity_poly.pdbx_seq_one_letter_code
_entity_poly.pdbx_strand_id
1 'polypeptide(L)'
;MAASSSSAAAAALSPAISLHLLRPLPCRAVLLSRQRRPFPSPRAGCLAAVRAQRRWLRSPEIGRWRRRGGYACLSFNSGNKPPPPSSENSDEWPILRRWDVPWEWQTVVLTMVSCGVSFVLTGLVEQSVLTYVGFRAVEATVDQKAEILFLGQLSVTAVVLGVVYGITNTFRPLPDDIFRYDIKEPFKLQNGWLLWAGVGLFGAIISIALVGVAMTYLNGEPPERETDSLVLLLPLIGSSSASTAFLVGITGVLAPILEETVFRGFLMVSLTKWFPTPVCILVSAALFAFAHLTPGQFPQLFILGVALGFSYAQTHNLLTPITIHAFWNSGVILLLTFLQVCLILQFVSIFILDQDRVELYNLQRIAYE
;
A
#
# COMPACT_ATOMS: atom_id res chain seq x y z
N MET A 1 16.39 -65.26 2.29
CA MET A 1 17.26 -64.23 2.87
C MET A 1 17.49 -63.18 1.81
N ALA A 2 17.19 -61.93 2.16
CA ALA A 2 16.97 -60.81 1.25
C ALA A 2 18.22 -60.36 0.48
N ALA A 3 18.03 -59.98 -0.78
CA ALA A 3 18.97 -59.22 -1.58
C ALA A 3 18.36 -57.84 -1.87
N SER A 4 19.24 -56.84 -1.76
CA SER A 4 19.11 -55.40 -1.90
C SER A 4 18.35 -54.89 -3.13
N SER A 5 17.46 -53.91 -2.93
CA SER A 5 16.92 -53.05 -3.98
C SER A 5 17.45 -51.63 -3.83
N SER A 6 18.36 -51.24 -4.74
CA SER A 6 18.80 -49.88 -4.99
C SER A 6 17.97 -49.23 -6.10
N SER A 7 17.83 -47.91 -5.97
CA SER A 7 17.20 -46.94 -6.87
C SER A 7 17.42 -47.12 -8.37
N ALA A 8 16.41 -46.77 -9.17
CA ALA A 8 16.54 -45.76 -10.24
C ALA A 8 15.18 -45.49 -10.89
N ALA A 9 14.82 -44.21 -10.94
CA ALA A 9 13.70 -43.66 -11.67
C ALA A 9 13.94 -43.74 -13.19
N ALA A 10 12.89 -44.08 -13.95
CA ALA A 10 12.85 -43.88 -15.39
C ALA A 10 11.43 -43.48 -15.84
N ALA A 11 11.34 -42.20 -16.22
CA ALA A 11 10.57 -41.62 -17.33
C ALA A 11 9.28 -42.32 -17.83
N ALA A 12 8.15 -41.63 -17.69
CA ALA A 12 7.09 -41.61 -18.70
C ALA A 12 6.15 -40.41 -18.47
N LEU A 13 6.31 -39.35 -19.25
CA LEU A 13 5.30 -38.30 -19.42
C LEU A 13 5.05 -38.09 -20.92
N SER A 14 3.75 -38.08 -21.22
CA SER A 14 3.02 -38.16 -22.48
C SER A 14 3.29 -37.04 -23.52
N PRO A 15 2.81 -37.22 -24.77
CA PRO A 15 3.30 -36.49 -25.94
C PRO A 15 2.51 -35.21 -26.24
N ALA A 16 3.14 -34.44 -27.13
CA ALA A 16 2.69 -33.21 -27.76
C ALA A 16 1.26 -33.26 -28.35
N ILE A 17 0.53 -32.16 -28.18
CA ILE A 17 -0.58 -31.79 -29.06
C ILE A 17 -0.12 -30.60 -29.90
N SER A 18 -0.01 -30.86 -31.21
CA SER A 18 0.38 -29.93 -32.25
C SER A 18 -0.57 -28.74 -32.37
N LEU A 19 0.05 -27.55 -32.45
CA LEU A 19 -0.48 -26.36 -33.08
C LEU A 19 -0.81 -26.63 -34.55
N HIS A 20 -2.08 -26.48 -34.94
CA HIS A 20 -2.42 -26.06 -36.30
C HIS A 20 -3.75 -25.29 -36.32
N LEU A 21 -3.74 -24.21 -37.09
CA LEU A 21 -4.86 -23.46 -37.68
C LEU A 21 -5.45 -22.30 -36.87
N LEU A 22 -4.78 -21.14 -36.90
CA LEU A 22 -5.46 -19.86 -37.13
C LEU A 22 -4.64 -18.99 -38.09
N ARG A 23 -5.06 -18.96 -39.36
CA ARG A 23 -4.68 -17.94 -40.36
C ARG A 23 -5.56 -16.70 -40.17
N PRO A 24 -5.14 -15.51 -40.66
CA PRO A 24 -5.67 -14.22 -40.26
C PRO A 24 -7.01 -13.89 -40.95
N LEU A 25 -7.90 -13.17 -40.26
CA LEU A 25 -9.09 -12.55 -40.84
C LEU A 25 -8.84 -11.04 -41.07
N PRO A 26 -9.40 -10.45 -42.15
CA PRO A 26 -8.94 -9.19 -42.72
C PRO A 26 -9.45 -7.95 -41.98
N CYS A 27 -8.59 -6.95 -41.85
CA CYS A 27 -8.92 -5.59 -41.41
C CYS A 27 -9.91 -4.94 -42.39
N ARG A 28 -11.09 -4.55 -41.90
CA ARG A 28 -12.04 -3.70 -42.63
C ARG A 28 -11.88 -2.26 -42.14
N ALA A 29 -11.44 -1.37 -43.03
CA ALA A 29 -11.28 0.05 -42.74
C ALA A 29 -12.65 0.72 -42.52
N VAL A 30 -12.85 1.35 -41.37
CA VAL A 30 -14.00 2.22 -41.11
C VAL A 30 -13.60 3.65 -41.51
N LEU A 31 -14.14 4.11 -42.63
CA LEU A 31 -14.08 5.50 -43.08
C LEU A 31 -15.07 6.35 -42.24
N LEU A 32 -14.56 7.20 -41.37
CA LEU A 32 -15.34 8.25 -40.71
C LEU A 32 -15.34 9.52 -41.59
N SER A 33 -16.47 9.81 -42.21
CA SER A 33 -16.70 11.05 -42.96
C SER A 33 -16.79 12.25 -42.01
N ARG A 34 -15.90 13.22 -42.20
CA ARG A 34 -15.78 14.44 -41.39
C ARG A 34 -16.71 15.53 -41.94
N GLN A 35 -17.93 15.66 -41.41
CA GLN A 35 -18.79 16.83 -41.68
C GLN A 35 -18.31 18.04 -40.85
N ARG A 36 -17.73 19.04 -41.51
CA ARG A 36 -17.46 20.37 -40.94
C ARG A 36 -18.74 21.21 -40.98
N ARG A 37 -19.23 21.68 -39.83
CA ARG A 37 -20.20 22.78 -39.74
C ARG A 37 -19.45 24.12 -39.58
N PRO A 38 -19.81 25.19 -40.30
CA PRO A 38 -19.15 26.49 -40.15
C PRO A 38 -19.70 27.29 -38.96
N PHE A 39 -18.79 27.99 -38.28
CA PHE A 39 -19.07 28.98 -37.23
C PHE A 39 -19.70 30.27 -37.82
N PRO A 40 -20.66 30.93 -37.13
CA PRO A 40 -21.01 32.31 -37.43
C PRO A 40 -20.15 33.31 -36.63
N SER A 41 -19.77 34.39 -37.31
CA SER A 41 -18.96 35.53 -36.84
C SER A 41 -19.73 36.53 -35.94
N PRO A 42 -19.04 37.39 -35.16
CA PRO A 42 -19.66 38.29 -34.19
C PRO A 42 -19.88 39.71 -34.73
N ARG A 43 -21.07 40.28 -34.47
CA ARG A 43 -21.42 41.71 -34.22
C ARG A 43 -22.77 42.10 -34.85
N ALA A 44 -23.80 42.33 -34.00
CA ALA A 44 -24.75 43.45 -34.09
C ALA A 44 -25.92 43.31 -33.08
N GLY A 45 -26.22 44.39 -32.33
CA GLY A 45 -27.51 44.69 -31.68
C GLY A 45 -27.72 44.09 -30.27
N CYS A 46 -27.21 44.66 -29.18
CA CYS A 46 -27.75 45.81 -28.42
C CYS A 46 -29.26 46.10 -28.55
N LEU A 47 -29.91 46.29 -27.39
CA LEU A 47 -31.26 46.86 -27.14
C LEU A 47 -32.50 45.93 -27.23
N ALA A 48 -32.77 45.26 -26.10
CA ALA A 48 -34.12 45.04 -25.54
C ALA A 48 -33.97 44.61 -24.06
N ALA A 49 -33.36 45.41 -23.19
CA ALA A 49 -34.07 46.34 -22.30
C ALA A 49 -35.32 45.68 -21.67
N VAL A 50 -35.20 45.08 -20.49
CA VAL A 50 -35.43 45.78 -19.20
C VAL A 50 -36.69 46.65 -19.26
N ARG A 51 -37.86 46.05 -19.00
CA ARG A 51 -39.05 46.65 -18.34
C ARG A 51 -40.28 45.75 -18.54
N ALA A 52 -40.48 44.81 -17.63
CA ALA A 52 -41.80 44.35 -17.20
C ALA A 52 -41.60 43.56 -15.88
N GLN A 53 -41.58 44.24 -14.73
CA GLN A 53 -42.76 44.39 -13.86
C GLN A 53 -42.63 43.43 -12.66
N ARG A 54 -41.78 43.76 -11.69
CA ARG A 54 -42.24 44.22 -10.35
C ARG A 54 -43.75 44.47 -10.26
N ARG A 55 -44.49 43.49 -9.73
CA ARG A 55 -45.54 43.66 -8.72
C ARG A 55 -46.17 42.30 -8.41
N TRP A 56 -46.64 42.16 -7.19
CA TRP A 56 -47.32 40.99 -6.58
C TRP A 56 -46.35 39.93 -6.03
N LEU A 57 -46.21 39.66 -4.72
CA LEU A 57 -46.85 40.07 -3.47
C LEU A 57 -45.83 39.84 -2.34
N ARG A 58 -45.81 40.73 -1.32
CA ARG A 58 -45.08 40.57 -0.05
C ARG A 58 -46.01 40.00 1.03
N SER A 59 -45.41 39.18 1.91
CA SER A 59 -45.73 38.90 3.33
C SER A 59 -46.91 37.99 3.70
N PRO A 60 -46.93 37.38 4.92
CA PRO A 60 -45.92 37.43 6.01
C PRO A 60 -45.48 36.07 6.61
N GLU A 61 -44.39 36.13 7.38
CA GLU A 61 -43.94 35.11 8.32
C GLU A 61 -44.93 34.88 9.47
N ILE A 62 -45.16 33.61 9.84
CA ILE A 62 -45.68 33.20 11.15
C ILE A 62 -44.94 31.93 11.58
N GLY A 63 -44.22 32.01 12.71
CA GLY A 63 -43.58 30.87 13.33
C GLY A 63 -44.55 29.98 14.11
N ARG A 64 -44.23 28.68 14.22
CA ARG A 64 -44.62 27.85 15.35
C ARG A 64 -43.73 26.62 15.49
N TRP A 65 -43.13 26.50 16.66
CA TRP A 65 -42.44 25.34 17.21
C TRP A 65 -43.45 24.26 17.67
N ARG A 66 -43.25 22.98 17.31
CA ARG A 66 -43.09 21.84 18.26
C ARG A 66 -43.17 20.44 17.60
N ARG A 67 -42.10 19.67 17.87
CA ARG A 67 -41.99 18.27 18.37
C ARG A 67 -42.71 17.09 17.69
N ARG A 68 -41.83 16.14 17.32
CA ARG A 68 -41.77 14.68 17.61
C ARG A 68 -42.88 13.75 17.10
N GLY A 69 -42.40 12.75 16.35
CA GLY A 69 -42.80 11.35 16.51
C GLY A 69 -43.61 10.79 15.34
N GLY A 70 -43.00 9.88 14.57
CA GLY A 70 -43.74 9.09 13.57
C GLY A 70 -42.81 8.42 12.56
N TYR A 71 -42.64 7.12 12.72
CA TYR A 71 -42.09 6.21 11.70
C TYR A 71 -42.95 6.28 10.43
N ALA A 72 -42.34 6.31 9.23
CA ALA A 72 -42.92 5.74 8.01
C ALA A 72 -41.95 5.73 6.82
N CYS A 73 -41.78 4.54 6.26
CA CYS A 73 -41.77 4.18 4.84
C CYS A 73 -40.90 4.95 3.84
N LEU A 74 -39.98 4.19 3.23
CA LEU A 74 -39.32 4.48 1.95
C LEU A 74 -40.34 4.77 0.86
N SER A 75 -40.46 6.05 0.50
CA SER A 75 -41.05 6.48 -0.77
C SER A 75 -39.90 6.93 -1.68
N PHE A 76 -39.74 6.21 -2.79
CA PHE A 76 -38.74 6.50 -3.81
C PHE A 76 -39.23 7.69 -4.63
N ASN A 77 -38.73 8.90 -4.33
CA ASN A 77 -39.02 10.09 -5.13
C ASN A 77 -37.79 10.47 -5.95
N SER A 78 -37.94 10.34 -7.28
CA SER A 78 -36.96 10.71 -8.29
C SER A 78 -36.88 12.23 -8.40
N GLY A 79 -35.89 12.83 -7.74
CA GLY A 79 -35.56 14.24 -7.94
C GLY A 79 -34.86 14.86 -6.75
N ASN A 80 -33.57 14.54 -6.54
CA ASN A 80 -32.78 15.21 -5.51
C ASN A 80 -31.56 15.92 -6.13
N LYS A 81 -31.60 17.25 -6.04
CA LYS A 81 -30.39 18.06 -5.89
C LYS A 81 -29.65 17.55 -4.64
N PRO A 82 -28.31 17.56 -4.62
CA PRO A 82 -27.56 17.14 -3.43
C PRO A 82 -28.01 17.98 -2.22
N PRO A 83 -28.17 17.37 -1.04
CA PRO A 83 -28.50 18.11 0.16
C PRO A 83 -27.37 19.11 0.46
N PRO A 84 -27.68 20.30 1.00
CA PRO A 84 -26.64 21.21 1.48
C PRO A 84 -25.80 20.49 2.55
N PRO A 85 -24.51 20.83 2.70
CA PRO A 85 -23.63 20.18 3.67
C PRO A 85 -24.27 20.32 5.05
N SER A 86 -24.71 19.19 5.60
CA SER A 86 -25.21 19.14 6.97
C SER A 86 -24.09 19.59 7.89
N SER A 87 -24.36 20.63 8.66
CA SER A 87 -23.58 21.07 9.81
C SER A 87 -23.09 19.86 10.59
N GLU A 88 -21.76 19.79 10.75
CA GLU A 88 -20.97 18.95 11.65
C GLU A 88 -21.78 18.07 12.62
N ASN A 89 -21.83 16.77 12.36
CA ASN A 89 -21.99 15.77 13.41
C ASN A 89 -20.71 15.80 14.27
N SER A 90 -20.67 16.67 15.27
CA SER A 90 -19.54 16.80 16.22
C SER A 90 -19.30 15.56 17.09
N ASP A 91 -20.24 14.61 17.08
CA ASP A 91 -20.27 13.47 18.01
C ASP A 91 -19.91 12.13 17.35
N GLU A 92 -19.66 12.12 16.04
CA GLU A 92 -19.32 10.90 15.32
C GLU A 92 -17.80 10.65 15.43
N TRP A 93 -17.43 9.49 15.97
CA TRP A 93 -16.03 9.14 16.18
C TRP A 93 -15.28 9.18 14.84
N PRO A 94 -14.07 9.76 14.76
CA PRO A 94 -13.32 9.88 13.51
C PRO A 94 -13.25 8.58 12.71
N ILE A 95 -13.04 7.45 13.41
CA ILE A 95 -12.97 6.13 12.81
C ILE A 95 -14.24 5.64 12.09
N LEU A 96 -15.41 6.18 12.45
CA LEU A 96 -16.68 5.80 11.83
C LEU A 96 -17.02 6.69 10.62
N ARG A 97 -16.27 7.78 10.44
CA ARG A 97 -16.43 8.68 9.30
C ARG A 97 -16.14 7.93 8.01
N ARG A 98 -16.97 8.19 7.01
CA ARG A 98 -16.83 7.66 5.65
C ARG A 98 -16.26 8.71 4.73
N TRP A 99 -15.63 8.27 3.65
CA TRP A 99 -15.18 9.16 2.58
C TRP A 99 -16.25 9.27 1.51
N ASP A 100 -16.42 10.48 0.97
CA ASP A 100 -17.35 10.74 -0.12
C ASP A 100 -16.63 10.54 -1.48
N VAL A 101 -16.55 9.30 -1.96
CA VAL A 101 -15.86 9.00 -3.21
C VAL A 101 -16.74 9.24 -4.45
N PRO A 102 -16.23 9.92 -5.49
CA PRO A 102 -17.03 10.29 -6.67
C PRO A 102 -17.22 9.15 -7.69
N TRP A 103 -16.55 8.01 -7.51
CA TRP A 103 -16.60 6.89 -8.44
C TRP A 103 -17.49 5.73 -7.97
N GLU A 104 -17.89 4.87 -8.91
CA GLU A 104 -18.71 3.68 -8.67
C GLU A 104 -17.85 2.41 -8.54
N TRP A 105 -18.48 1.28 -8.18
CA TRP A 105 -17.78 0.01 -7.91
C TRP A 105 -17.01 -0.52 -9.13
N GLN A 106 -17.47 -0.21 -10.35
CA GLN A 106 -16.76 -0.59 -11.58
C GLN A 106 -15.38 0.05 -11.63
N THR A 107 -15.25 1.31 -11.20
CA THR A 107 -13.96 2.01 -11.14
C THR A 107 -13.06 1.35 -10.10
N VAL A 108 -13.61 0.92 -8.97
CA VAL A 108 -12.84 0.22 -7.93
C VAL A 108 -12.26 -1.08 -8.48
N VAL A 109 -13.10 -1.90 -9.11
CA VAL A 109 -12.68 -3.17 -9.71
C VAL A 109 -11.67 -2.93 -10.83
N LEU A 110 -11.96 -2.00 -11.75
CA LEU A 110 -11.06 -1.67 -12.85
C LEU A 110 -9.69 -1.22 -12.34
N THR A 111 -9.64 -0.29 -11.39
CA THR A 111 -8.37 0.19 -10.84
C THR A 111 -7.61 -0.92 -10.14
N MET A 112 -8.25 -1.76 -9.33
CA MET A 112 -7.56 -2.86 -8.63
C MET A 112 -7.03 -3.91 -9.60
N VAL A 113 -7.80 -4.28 -10.62
CA VAL A 113 -7.35 -5.19 -11.68
C VAL A 113 -6.23 -4.56 -12.48
N SER A 114 -6.33 -3.28 -12.85
CA SER A 114 -5.27 -2.56 -13.55
C SER A 114 -3.99 -2.48 -12.73
N CYS A 115 -4.08 -2.25 -11.41
CA CYS A 115 -2.91 -2.27 -10.52
C CYS A 115 -2.22 -3.65 -10.53
N GLY A 116 -3.00 -4.73 -10.38
CA GLY A 116 -2.47 -6.10 -10.40
C GLY A 116 -1.85 -6.48 -11.76
N VAL A 117 -2.52 -6.15 -12.86
CA VAL A 117 -2.01 -6.38 -14.22
C VAL A 117 -0.74 -5.57 -14.47
N SER A 118 -0.72 -4.29 -14.10
CA SER A 118 0.46 -3.44 -14.21
C SER A 118 1.63 -3.96 -13.39
N PHE A 119 1.41 -4.43 -12.16
CA PHE A 119 2.45 -5.04 -11.33
C PHE A 119 3.09 -6.25 -12.05
N VAL A 120 2.27 -7.17 -12.56
CA VAL A 120 2.77 -8.37 -13.26
C VAL A 120 3.50 -8.01 -14.56
N LEU A 121 2.92 -7.11 -15.38
CA LEU A 121 3.52 -6.70 -16.64
C LEU A 121 4.85 -5.98 -16.45
N THR A 122 4.96 -5.10 -15.45
CA THR A 122 6.21 -4.42 -15.14
C THR A 122 7.29 -5.43 -14.77
N GLY A 123 7.00 -6.40 -13.90
CA GLY A 123 7.97 -7.45 -13.56
C GLY A 123 8.41 -8.31 -14.75
N LEU A 124 7.48 -8.67 -15.66
CA LEU A 124 7.81 -9.41 -16.89
C LEU A 124 8.70 -8.59 -17.85
N VAL A 125 8.42 -7.29 -17.98
CA VAL A 125 9.24 -6.37 -18.79
C VAL A 125 10.63 -6.25 -18.19
N GLU A 126 10.76 -6.05 -16.89
CA GLU A 126 12.03 -5.97 -16.18
C GLU A 126 12.87 -7.25 -16.38
N GLN A 127 12.25 -8.43 -16.18
CA GLN A 127 12.93 -9.70 -16.41
C GLN A 127 13.39 -9.87 -17.86
N SER A 128 12.58 -9.43 -18.82
CA SER A 128 12.93 -9.46 -20.24
C SER A 128 14.10 -8.54 -20.56
N VAL A 129 14.11 -7.33 -19.98
CA VAL A 129 15.21 -6.35 -20.13
C VAL A 129 16.51 -6.90 -19.53
N LEU A 130 16.47 -7.47 -18.33
CA LEU A 130 17.65 -8.06 -17.69
C LEU A 130 18.23 -9.21 -18.52
N THR A 131 17.36 -10.05 -19.11
CA THR A 131 17.77 -11.13 -20.01
C THR A 131 18.40 -10.58 -21.30
N TYR A 132 17.80 -9.54 -21.90
CA TYR A 132 18.29 -8.91 -23.13
C TYR A 132 19.67 -8.25 -22.95
N VAL A 133 19.90 -7.60 -21.81
CA VAL A 133 21.19 -7.00 -21.46
C VAL A 133 22.23 -8.05 -21.07
N GLY A 134 21.84 -9.32 -20.93
CA GLY A 134 22.73 -10.42 -20.58
C GLY A 134 23.15 -10.42 -19.10
N PHE A 135 22.32 -9.85 -18.22
CA PHE A 135 22.61 -9.80 -16.79
C PHE A 135 22.61 -11.20 -16.17
N ARG A 136 23.74 -11.60 -15.57
CA ARG A 136 23.90 -12.89 -14.87
C ARG A 136 23.79 -12.72 -13.37
N ALA A 137 22.63 -13.01 -12.82
CA ALA A 137 22.36 -12.87 -11.38
C ALA A 137 23.29 -13.70 -10.48
N VAL A 138 23.87 -14.80 -10.97
CA VAL A 138 24.80 -15.63 -10.19
C VAL A 138 26.15 -14.94 -9.99
N GLU A 139 26.63 -14.22 -11.01
CA GLU A 139 27.96 -13.59 -11.02
C GLU A 139 27.93 -12.13 -10.49
N ALA A 140 26.75 -11.52 -10.40
CA ALA A 140 26.59 -10.13 -9.97
C ALA A 140 26.93 -9.92 -8.49
N THR A 141 27.49 -8.75 -8.18
CA THR A 141 27.77 -8.35 -6.78
C THR A 141 26.46 -8.11 -6.02
N VAL A 142 26.54 -8.16 -4.69
CA VAL A 142 25.38 -7.87 -3.81
C VAL A 142 24.85 -6.46 -4.07
N ASP A 143 25.74 -5.49 -4.27
CA ASP A 143 25.38 -4.10 -4.53
C ASP A 143 24.64 -3.94 -5.87
N GLN A 144 25.10 -4.62 -6.92
CA GLN A 144 24.41 -4.61 -8.23
C GLN A 144 23.02 -5.24 -8.14
N LYS A 145 22.87 -6.32 -7.36
CA LYS A 145 21.55 -6.93 -7.12
C LYS A 145 20.62 -5.97 -6.38
N ALA A 146 21.11 -5.33 -5.32
CA ALA A 146 20.34 -4.38 -4.54
C ALA A 146 19.92 -3.15 -5.37
N GLU A 147 20.81 -2.64 -6.22
CA GLU A 147 20.52 -1.55 -7.16
C GLU A 147 19.41 -1.93 -8.15
N ILE A 148 19.50 -3.12 -8.77
CA ILE A 148 18.48 -3.60 -9.71
C ILE A 148 17.13 -3.80 -9.02
N LEU A 149 17.11 -4.38 -7.81
CA LEU A 149 15.89 -4.53 -7.02
C LEU A 149 15.27 -3.17 -6.68
N PHE A 150 16.10 -2.17 -6.35
CA PHE A 150 15.63 -0.82 -6.06
C PHE A 150 15.00 -0.17 -7.30
N LEU A 151 15.66 -0.28 -8.46
CA LEU A 151 15.14 0.24 -9.73
C LEU A 151 13.86 -0.47 -10.16
N GLY A 152 13.76 -1.78 -9.95
CA GLY A 152 12.54 -2.55 -10.21
C GLY A 152 11.38 -2.09 -9.30
N GLN A 153 11.63 -2.00 -7.99
CA GLN A 153 10.62 -1.49 -7.06
C GLN A 153 10.19 -0.05 -7.42
N LEU A 154 11.13 0.83 -7.76
CA LEU A 154 10.83 2.19 -8.17
C LEU A 154 9.93 2.23 -9.42
N SER A 155 10.23 1.38 -10.40
CA SER A 155 9.47 1.25 -11.64
C SER A 155 8.05 0.75 -11.36
N VAL A 156 7.89 -0.31 -10.56
CA VAL A 156 6.59 -0.83 -10.12
C VAL A 156 5.79 0.25 -9.38
N THR A 157 6.40 0.92 -8.40
CA THR A 157 5.75 2.00 -7.64
C THR A 157 5.29 3.11 -8.58
N ALA A 158 6.13 3.57 -9.50
CA ALA A 158 5.77 4.62 -10.45
C ALA A 158 4.62 4.21 -11.38
N VAL A 159 4.65 2.99 -11.94
CA VAL A 159 3.61 2.51 -12.86
C VAL A 159 2.27 2.36 -12.14
N VAL A 160 2.24 1.69 -10.98
CA VAL A 160 0.99 1.42 -10.26
C VAL A 160 0.38 2.70 -9.69
N LEU A 161 1.19 3.59 -9.11
CA LEU A 161 0.70 4.92 -8.70
C LEU A 161 0.23 5.75 -9.90
N GLY A 162 0.89 5.61 -11.05
CA GLY A 162 0.46 6.19 -12.32
C GLY A 162 -0.92 5.69 -12.77
N VAL A 163 -1.23 4.41 -12.58
CA VAL A 163 -2.57 3.84 -12.84
C VAL A 163 -3.61 4.44 -11.90
N VAL A 164 -3.36 4.42 -10.58
CA VAL A 164 -4.28 4.97 -9.58
C VAL A 164 -4.52 6.46 -9.87
N TYR A 165 -3.46 7.23 -10.09
CA TYR A 165 -3.54 8.65 -10.42
C TYR A 165 -4.29 8.88 -11.74
N GLY A 166 -3.95 8.15 -12.80
CA GLY A 166 -4.56 8.30 -14.12
C GLY A 166 -6.07 8.09 -14.09
N ILE A 167 -6.54 7.07 -13.37
CA ILE A 167 -7.97 6.77 -13.24
C ILE A 167 -8.65 7.77 -12.28
N THR A 168 -8.09 8.03 -11.11
CA THR A 168 -8.72 8.94 -10.12
C THR A 168 -8.76 10.40 -10.61
N ASN A 169 -7.79 10.81 -11.44
CA ASN A 169 -7.73 12.16 -12.00
C ASN A 169 -8.89 12.47 -12.96
N THR A 170 -9.59 11.47 -13.51
CA THR A 170 -10.79 11.71 -14.34
C THR A 170 -11.99 12.20 -13.53
N PHE A 171 -11.94 12.12 -12.20
CA PHE A 171 -13.03 12.49 -11.28
C PHE A 171 -12.78 13.81 -10.53
N ARG A 172 -11.80 14.62 -10.95
CA ARG A 172 -11.53 15.91 -10.29
C ARG A 172 -12.71 16.90 -10.43
N PRO A 173 -12.95 17.75 -9.41
CA PRO A 173 -12.18 17.89 -8.16
C PRO A 173 -12.48 16.76 -7.16
N LEU A 174 -11.43 16.24 -6.52
CA LEU A 174 -11.57 15.27 -5.43
C LEU A 174 -11.77 16.00 -4.10
N PRO A 175 -12.51 15.42 -3.14
CA PRO A 175 -12.54 15.90 -1.76
C PRO A 175 -11.15 15.98 -1.12
N ASP A 176 -10.97 16.95 -0.21
CA ASP A 176 -9.67 17.27 0.42
C ASP A 176 -9.15 16.19 1.39
N ASP A 177 -9.95 15.18 1.73
CA ASP A 177 -9.60 14.08 2.62
C ASP A 177 -9.18 12.78 1.90
N ILE A 178 -9.27 12.75 0.56
CA ILE A 178 -8.78 11.65 -0.27
C ILE A 178 -7.32 11.92 -0.65
N PHE A 179 -6.45 10.91 -0.49
CA PHE A 179 -5.00 11.03 -0.71
C PHE A 179 -4.35 12.21 0.05
N ARG A 180 -4.82 12.49 1.26
CA ARG A 180 -4.33 13.59 2.09
C ARG A 180 -2.98 13.26 2.73
N TYR A 181 -2.03 14.18 2.56
CA TYR A 181 -0.73 14.20 3.22
C TYR A 181 -0.59 15.49 4.03
N ASP A 182 -0.81 15.42 5.34
CA ASP A 182 -0.73 16.59 6.22
C ASP A 182 0.39 16.44 7.25
N ILE A 183 1.37 17.32 7.21
CA ILE A 183 2.49 17.31 8.16
C ILE A 183 2.20 18.13 9.43
N LYS A 184 1.10 18.90 9.44
CA LYS A 184 0.79 19.82 10.53
C LYS A 184 0.33 19.07 11.78
N GLU A 185 0.61 19.66 12.95
CA GLU A 185 0.16 19.19 14.27
C GLU A 185 0.40 17.67 14.52
N PRO A 186 1.64 17.17 14.37
CA PRO A 186 1.96 15.72 14.39
C PRO A 186 1.52 14.99 15.67
N PHE A 187 1.43 15.70 16.80
CA PHE A 187 1.14 15.14 18.12
C PHE A 187 -0.26 15.49 18.66
N LYS A 188 -1.16 16.00 17.82
CA LYS A 188 -2.54 16.28 18.24
C LYS A 188 -3.25 15.00 18.68
N LEU A 189 -3.87 15.01 19.85
CA LEU A 189 -4.52 13.82 20.42
C LEU A 189 -5.63 13.26 19.51
N GLN A 190 -6.39 14.13 18.85
CA GLN A 190 -7.53 13.71 18.05
C GLN A 190 -7.11 12.98 16.75
N ASN A 191 -6.14 13.52 16.02
CA ASN A 191 -5.79 13.05 14.66
C ASN A 191 -4.33 13.32 14.26
N GLY A 192 -3.45 13.57 15.24
CA GLY A 192 -2.03 13.82 15.01
C GLY A 192 -1.35 12.61 14.39
N TRP A 193 -0.81 12.78 13.19
CA TRP A 193 -0.41 11.66 12.35
C TRP A 193 0.73 10.84 12.95
N LEU A 194 1.65 11.48 13.67
CA LEU A 194 2.82 10.85 14.27
C LEU A 194 2.49 10.19 15.61
N LEU A 195 1.63 10.83 16.42
CA LEU A 195 1.11 10.23 17.65
C LEU A 195 0.39 8.93 17.35
N TRP A 196 -0.56 8.96 16.41
CA TRP A 196 -1.33 7.78 16.02
C TRP A 196 -0.49 6.75 15.27
N ALA A 197 0.60 7.16 14.61
CA ALA A 197 1.58 6.21 14.08
C ALA A 197 2.27 5.45 15.22
N GLY A 198 2.71 6.14 16.28
CA GLY A 198 3.31 5.48 17.46
C GLY A 198 2.33 4.55 18.18
N VAL A 199 1.11 5.00 18.43
CA VAL A 199 0.05 4.19 19.06
C VAL A 199 -0.30 2.97 18.20
N GLY A 200 -0.48 3.17 16.89
CA GLY A 200 -0.79 2.10 15.94
C GLY A 200 0.32 1.06 15.84
N LEU A 201 1.58 1.50 15.77
CA LEU A 201 2.74 0.61 15.74
C LEU A 201 2.87 -0.22 17.03
N PHE A 202 2.74 0.41 18.19
CA PHE A 202 2.78 -0.30 19.48
C PHE A 202 1.64 -1.31 19.61
N GLY A 203 0.42 -0.91 19.23
CA GLY A 203 -0.74 -1.80 19.21
C GLY A 203 -0.56 -2.98 18.24
N ALA A 204 0.02 -2.75 17.07
CA ALA A 204 0.32 -3.80 16.10
C ALA A 204 1.34 -4.80 16.65
N ILE A 205 2.44 -4.33 17.26
CA ILE A 205 3.47 -5.19 17.85
C ILE A 205 2.87 -6.10 18.92
N ILE A 206 2.09 -5.55 19.85
CA ILE A 206 1.43 -6.35 20.91
C ILE A 206 0.47 -7.35 20.30
N SER A 207 -0.39 -6.91 19.37
CA SER A 207 -1.43 -7.77 18.78
C SER A 207 -0.80 -8.93 18.00
N ILE A 208 0.25 -8.67 17.24
CA ILE A 208 0.96 -9.69 16.46
C ILE A 208 1.71 -10.65 17.39
N ALA A 209 2.31 -10.16 18.48
CA ALA A 209 2.92 -11.03 19.50
C ALA A 209 1.89 -11.96 20.14
N LEU A 210 0.72 -11.42 20.53
CA LEU A 210 -0.37 -12.20 21.13
C LEU A 210 -0.93 -13.25 20.16
N VAL A 211 -1.17 -12.88 18.90
CA VAL A 211 -1.60 -13.82 17.86
C VAL A 211 -0.54 -14.89 17.63
N GLY A 212 0.75 -14.52 17.64
CA GLY A 212 1.85 -15.48 17.56
C GLY A 212 1.81 -16.52 18.68
N VAL A 213 1.63 -16.09 19.93
CA VAL A 213 1.50 -16.98 21.10
C VAL A 213 0.26 -17.87 20.99
N ALA A 214 -0.87 -17.29 20.60
CA ALA A 214 -2.12 -18.04 20.43
C ALA A 214 -1.98 -19.12 19.35
N MET A 215 -1.35 -18.81 18.21
CA MET A 215 -1.11 -19.78 17.14
C MET A 215 -0.17 -20.89 17.57
N THR A 216 0.90 -20.60 18.34
CA THR A 216 1.76 -21.64 18.94
C THR A 216 0.97 -22.58 19.84
N TYR A 217 0.08 -22.03 20.67
CA TYR A 217 -0.74 -22.82 21.58
C TYR A 217 -1.75 -23.71 20.83
N LEU A 218 -2.35 -23.21 19.75
CA LEU A 218 -3.34 -23.94 18.97
C LEU A 218 -2.72 -25.02 18.08
N ASN A 219 -1.56 -24.75 17.48
CA ASN A 219 -0.95 -25.64 16.50
C ASN A 219 0.07 -26.61 17.11
N GLY A 220 0.47 -26.43 18.38
CA GLY A 220 1.44 -27.28 19.08
C GLY A 220 2.89 -27.09 18.60
N GLU A 221 3.10 -26.42 17.48
CA GLU A 221 4.38 -26.02 16.93
C GLU A 221 4.46 -24.49 16.91
N PRO A 222 5.65 -23.90 17.12
CA PRO A 222 5.83 -22.47 16.89
C PRO A 222 5.39 -22.15 15.45
N PRO A 223 4.70 -21.03 15.20
CA PRO A 223 4.34 -20.65 13.85
C PRO A 223 5.62 -20.70 13.01
N GLU A 224 5.53 -21.38 11.87
CA GLU A 224 6.45 -21.25 10.74
C GLU A 224 6.40 -19.76 10.31
N ARG A 225 6.98 -18.88 11.12
CA ARG A 225 7.57 -17.67 10.61
C ARG A 225 8.53 -18.22 9.59
N GLU A 226 8.30 -17.92 8.31
CA GLU A 226 9.29 -18.04 7.25
C GLU A 226 10.52 -17.24 7.67
N THR A 227 11.27 -17.80 8.60
CA THR A 227 12.63 -17.44 8.91
C THR A 227 13.44 -17.58 7.62
N ASP A 228 13.00 -18.42 6.67
CA ASP A 228 13.53 -18.52 5.31
C ASP A 228 13.64 -17.21 4.54
N SER A 229 12.65 -16.32 4.53
CA SER A 229 12.74 -15.07 3.73
C SER A 229 13.64 -14.02 4.38
N LEU A 230 13.69 -13.96 5.71
CA LEU A 230 14.65 -13.14 6.44
C LEU A 230 16.07 -13.72 6.40
N VAL A 231 16.22 -15.05 6.51
CA VAL A 231 17.48 -15.78 6.40
C VAL A 231 18.04 -15.72 4.98
N LEU A 232 17.20 -15.62 3.95
CA LEU A 232 17.64 -15.34 2.56
C LEU A 232 18.18 -13.92 2.37
N LEU A 233 17.71 -12.95 3.17
CA LEU A 233 18.15 -11.55 3.13
C LEU A 233 19.27 -11.24 4.14
N LEU A 234 19.48 -12.09 5.15
CA LEU A 234 20.58 -11.96 6.12
C LEU A 234 21.97 -11.83 5.46
N PRO A 235 22.29 -12.53 4.35
CA PRO A 235 23.54 -12.33 3.62
C PRO A 235 23.62 -11.02 2.81
N LEU A 236 22.48 -10.39 2.50
CA LEU A 236 22.42 -9.12 1.74
C LEU A 236 22.44 -7.88 2.65
N ILE A 237 21.96 -8.03 3.89
CA ILE A 237 21.91 -6.96 4.89
C ILE A 237 23.29 -6.83 5.54
N GLY A 238 23.93 -5.67 5.38
CA GLY A 238 25.23 -5.40 5.98
C GLY A 238 26.45 -5.85 5.17
N SER A 239 26.30 -6.28 3.90
CA SER A 239 27.46 -6.53 3.01
C SER A 239 28.17 -5.22 2.63
N SER A 240 27.41 -4.14 2.45
CA SER A 240 27.89 -2.78 2.15
C SER A 240 26.87 -1.74 2.63
N SER A 241 27.31 -0.49 2.80
CA SER A 241 26.43 0.64 3.13
C SER A 241 25.45 0.96 1.98
N ALA A 242 25.86 0.74 0.73
CA ALA A 242 25.05 0.99 -0.46
C ALA A 242 23.89 -0.01 -0.59
N SER A 243 24.15 -1.31 -0.49
CA SER A 243 23.12 -2.36 -0.52
C SER A 243 22.08 -2.16 0.59
N THR A 244 22.55 -1.83 1.80
CA THR A 244 21.67 -1.56 2.94
C THR A 244 20.78 -0.33 2.68
N ALA A 245 21.34 0.75 2.11
CA ALA A 245 20.56 1.93 1.76
C ALA A 245 19.48 1.65 0.71
N PHE A 246 19.79 0.84 -0.32
CA PHE A 246 18.80 0.41 -1.31
C PHE A 246 17.69 -0.43 -0.69
N LEU A 247 18.02 -1.41 0.16
CA LEU A 247 17.04 -2.24 0.85
C LEU A 247 16.11 -1.39 1.74
N VAL A 248 16.67 -0.47 2.53
CA VAL A 248 15.87 0.46 3.35
C VAL A 248 15.00 1.37 2.48
N GLY A 249 15.50 1.83 1.33
CA GLY A 249 14.71 2.60 0.37
C GLY A 249 13.52 1.82 -0.20
N ILE A 250 13.72 0.54 -0.52
CA ILE A 250 12.66 -0.36 -0.99
C ILE A 250 11.62 -0.56 0.13
N THR A 251 12.04 -1.11 1.27
CA THR A 251 11.12 -1.62 2.28
C THR A 251 10.55 -0.54 3.19
N GLY A 252 11.31 0.55 3.40
CA GLY A 252 10.95 1.66 4.28
C GLY A 252 10.31 2.85 3.56
N VAL A 253 10.40 2.94 2.23
CA VAL A 253 9.87 4.09 1.48
C VAL A 253 8.98 3.65 0.32
N LEU A 254 9.55 2.97 -0.68
CA LEU A 254 8.84 2.71 -1.94
C LEU A 254 7.64 1.76 -1.78
N ALA A 255 7.82 0.66 -1.04
CA ALA A 255 6.76 -0.31 -0.79
C ALA A 255 5.64 0.29 0.10
N PRO A 256 5.93 0.89 1.27
CA PRO A 256 4.89 1.54 2.08
C PRO A 256 4.10 2.62 1.34
N ILE A 257 4.76 3.48 0.56
CA ILE A 257 4.06 4.52 -0.21
C ILE A 257 3.12 3.88 -1.23
N LEU A 258 3.60 2.89 -1.99
CA LEU A 258 2.80 2.19 -2.98
C LEU A 258 1.59 1.51 -2.33
N GLU A 259 1.84 0.64 -1.36
CA GLU A 259 0.84 -0.24 -0.78
C GLU A 259 -0.20 0.56 0.02
N GLU A 260 0.20 1.53 0.84
CA GLU A 260 -0.77 2.35 1.57
C GLU A 260 -1.60 3.23 0.63
N THR A 261 -1.02 3.73 -0.46
CA THR A 261 -1.80 4.50 -1.45
C THR A 261 -2.87 3.63 -2.11
N VAL A 262 -2.54 2.39 -2.49
CA VAL A 262 -3.47 1.45 -3.13
C VAL A 262 -4.51 0.93 -2.14
N PHE A 263 -4.09 0.38 -1.00
CA PHE A 263 -4.98 -0.31 -0.07
C PHE A 263 -5.76 0.64 0.84
N ARG A 264 -5.15 1.73 1.31
CA ARG A 264 -5.78 2.68 2.25
C ARG A 264 -6.33 3.88 1.49
N GLY A 265 -5.48 4.53 0.72
CA GLY A 265 -5.83 5.75 -0.03
C GLY A 265 -6.91 5.53 -1.10
N PHE A 266 -6.87 4.39 -1.79
CA PHE A 266 -7.84 4.06 -2.82
C PHE A 266 -8.87 3.00 -2.38
N LEU A 267 -8.46 1.75 -2.13
CA LEU A 267 -9.39 0.63 -1.94
C LEU A 267 -10.28 0.79 -0.70
N MET A 268 -9.69 0.97 0.49
CA MET A 268 -10.45 1.11 1.74
C MET A 268 -11.42 2.29 1.67
N VAL A 269 -10.93 3.45 1.25
CA VAL A 269 -11.70 4.69 1.03
C VAL A 269 -12.86 4.45 0.08
N SER A 270 -12.61 3.77 -1.04
CA SER A 270 -13.64 3.43 -2.02
C SER A 270 -14.75 2.56 -1.45
N LEU A 271 -14.40 1.56 -0.65
CA LEU A 271 -15.36 0.64 -0.05
C LEU A 271 -16.31 1.34 0.94
N THR A 272 -15.89 2.46 1.55
CA THR A 272 -16.73 3.20 2.51
C THR A 272 -18.00 3.80 1.89
N LYS A 273 -18.08 3.86 0.55
CA LYS A 273 -19.31 4.22 -0.17
C LYS A 273 -20.45 3.24 0.07
N TRP A 274 -20.15 1.95 0.21
CA TRP A 274 -21.15 0.88 0.31
C TRP A 274 -21.18 0.22 1.68
N PHE A 275 -20.06 0.23 2.41
CA PHE A 275 -19.91 -0.48 3.68
C PHE A 275 -19.48 0.46 4.81
N PRO A 276 -19.79 0.15 6.08
CA PRO A 276 -19.29 0.92 7.21
C PRO A 276 -17.76 0.81 7.32
N THR A 277 -17.11 1.86 7.83
CA THR A 277 -15.64 1.97 7.88
C THR A 277 -14.93 0.78 8.55
N PRO A 278 -15.43 0.22 9.68
CA PRO A 278 -14.81 -0.98 10.28
C PRO A 278 -14.78 -2.20 9.35
N VAL A 279 -15.83 -2.41 8.54
CA VAL A 279 -15.87 -3.52 7.57
C VAL A 279 -14.86 -3.26 6.45
N CYS A 280 -14.73 -2.01 6.00
CA CYS A 280 -13.77 -1.63 4.97
C CYS A 280 -12.32 -1.85 5.43
N ILE A 281 -12.02 -1.58 6.70
CA ILE A 281 -10.72 -1.87 7.32
C ILE A 281 -10.43 -3.38 7.24
N LEU A 282 -11.36 -4.23 7.66
CA LEU A 282 -11.17 -5.68 7.65
C LEU A 282 -11.01 -6.23 6.23
N VAL A 283 -11.83 -5.78 5.27
CA VAL A 283 -11.77 -6.22 3.87
C VAL A 283 -10.46 -5.78 3.22
N SER A 284 -10.05 -4.52 3.42
CA SER A 284 -8.78 -4.02 2.89
C SER A 284 -7.58 -4.75 3.51
N ALA A 285 -7.61 -5.01 4.83
CA ALA A 285 -6.56 -5.78 5.53
C ALA A 285 -6.46 -7.23 5.03
N ALA A 286 -7.59 -7.89 4.77
CA ALA A 286 -7.59 -9.25 4.20
C ALA A 286 -7.02 -9.26 2.79
N LEU A 287 -7.43 -8.33 1.92
CA LEU A 287 -6.92 -8.23 0.56
C LEU A 287 -5.42 -7.89 0.52
N PHE A 288 -4.96 -7.02 1.43
CA PHE A 288 -3.56 -6.73 1.67
C PHE A 288 -2.78 -8.01 2.02
N ALA A 289 -3.24 -8.78 3.01
CA ALA A 289 -2.58 -10.02 3.42
C ALA A 289 -2.58 -11.09 2.30
N PHE A 290 -3.67 -11.22 1.54
CA PHE A 290 -3.72 -12.14 0.40
C PHE A 290 -2.80 -11.73 -0.75
N ALA A 291 -2.61 -10.44 -0.99
CA ALA A 291 -1.73 -9.95 -2.05
C ALA A 291 -0.26 -10.33 -1.85
N HIS A 292 0.13 -10.68 -0.61
CA HIS A 292 1.48 -11.15 -0.29
C HIS A 292 1.73 -12.61 -0.65
N LEU A 293 0.68 -13.39 -0.92
CA LEU A 293 0.77 -14.80 -1.36
C LEU A 293 1.59 -15.71 -0.42
N THR A 294 1.66 -15.37 0.87
CA THR A 294 2.37 -16.11 1.92
C THR A 294 1.38 -16.61 2.99
N PRO A 295 0.73 -17.77 2.81
CA PRO A 295 -0.32 -18.25 3.72
C PRO A 295 0.12 -18.34 5.19
N GLY A 296 1.39 -18.69 5.45
CA GLY A 296 1.94 -18.76 6.81
C GLY A 296 2.06 -17.41 7.53
N GLN A 297 2.18 -16.31 6.78
CA GLN A 297 2.28 -14.95 7.32
C GLN A 297 0.91 -14.22 7.34
N PHE A 298 -0.14 -14.85 6.82
CA PHE A 298 -1.46 -14.22 6.68
C PHE A 298 -2.00 -13.64 8.00
N PRO A 299 -2.03 -14.36 9.14
CA PRO A 299 -2.54 -13.80 10.39
C PRO A 299 -1.81 -12.51 10.81
N GLN A 300 -0.50 -12.47 10.66
CA GLN A 300 0.35 -11.35 11.06
C GLN A 300 0.13 -10.15 10.12
N LEU A 301 0.11 -10.39 8.81
CA LEU A 301 -0.13 -9.36 7.79
C LEU A 301 -1.57 -8.81 7.88
N PHE A 302 -2.54 -9.66 8.21
CA PHE A 302 -3.92 -9.24 8.43
C PHE A 302 -4.02 -8.29 9.63
N ILE A 303 -3.42 -8.65 10.77
CA ILE A 303 -3.45 -7.81 11.98
C ILE A 303 -2.70 -6.48 11.76
N LEU A 304 -1.53 -6.51 11.12
CA LEU A 304 -0.86 -5.29 10.69
C LEU A 304 -1.78 -4.47 9.79
N GLY A 305 -2.44 -5.13 8.84
CA GLY A 305 -3.33 -4.49 7.90
C GLY A 305 -4.52 -3.78 8.56
N VAL A 306 -5.07 -4.37 9.62
CA VAL A 306 -6.10 -3.78 10.48
C VAL A 306 -5.57 -2.57 11.22
N ALA A 307 -4.38 -2.65 11.83
CA ALA A 307 -3.76 -1.52 12.52
C ALA A 307 -3.51 -0.32 11.59
N LEU A 308 -3.02 -0.58 10.37
CA LEU A 308 -2.84 0.44 9.33
C LEU A 308 -4.17 1.08 8.93
N GLY A 309 -5.21 0.28 8.64
CA GLY A 309 -6.53 0.79 8.28
C GLY A 309 -7.20 1.58 9.42
N PHE A 310 -7.09 1.10 10.66
CA PHE A 310 -7.57 1.80 11.86
C PHE A 310 -6.88 3.16 12.00
N SER A 311 -5.56 3.20 11.89
CA SER A 311 -4.78 4.43 12.04
C SER A 311 -5.17 5.46 10.99
N TYR A 312 -5.42 5.03 9.75
CA TYR A 312 -5.85 5.91 8.68
C TYR A 312 -7.28 6.41 8.86
N ALA A 313 -8.21 5.55 9.30
CA ALA A 313 -9.57 5.96 9.64
C ALA A 313 -9.62 6.94 10.82
N GLN A 314 -8.67 6.85 11.76
CA GLN A 314 -8.59 7.81 12.85
C GLN A 314 -8.00 9.16 12.43
N THR A 315 -6.99 9.17 11.55
CA THR A 315 -6.24 10.41 11.22
C THR A 315 -6.67 11.08 9.92
N HIS A 316 -7.32 10.35 9.01
CA HIS A 316 -7.57 10.77 7.62
C HIS A 316 -6.29 11.30 6.93
N ASN A 317 -5.13 10.72 7.25
CA ASN A 317 -3.83 11.15 6.76
C ASN A 317 -2.98 9.94 6.38
N LEU A 318 -2.58 9.84 5.12
CA LEU A 318 -1.82 8.68 4.62
C LEU A 318 -0.41 8.59 5.22
N LEU A 319 0.14 9.69 5.74
CA LEU A 319 1.43 9.64 6.43
C LEU A 319 1.41 8.72 7.65
N THR A 320 0.27 8.60 8.34
CA THR A 320 0.13 7.72 9.52
C THR A 320 0.37 6.25 9.18
N PRO A 321 -0.44 5.61 8.31
CA PRO A 321 -0.22 4.22 7.95
C PRO A 321 1.11 4.02 7.20
N ILE A 322 1.55 4.96 6.34
CA ILE A 322 2.84 4.86 5.65
C ILE A 322 3.98 4.77 6.67
N THR A 323 3.92 5.57 7.72
CA THR A 323 4.93 5.60 8.78
C THR A 323 4.93 4.29 9.57
N ILE A 324 3.75 3.81 10.01
CA ILE A 324 3.64 2.51 10.71
C ILE A 324 4.20 1.38 9.83
N HIS A 325 3.82 1.34 8.56
CA HIS A 325 4.24 0.30 7.63
C HIS A 325 5.74 0.37 7.35
N ALA A 326 6.30 1.57 7.13
CA ALA A 326 7.73 1.79 6.98
C ALA A 326 8.52 1.30 8.20
N PHE A 327 8.07 1.61 9.42
CA PHE A 327 8.70 1.13 10.65
C PHE A 327 8.53 -0.38 10.85
N TRP A 328 7.40 -0.96 10.45
CA TRP A 328 7.20 -2.40 10.50
C TRP A 328 8.18 -3.13 9.57
N ASN A 329 8.26 -2.71 8.31
CA ASN A 329 9.12 -3.32 7.31
C ASN A 329 10.61 -3.07 7.57
N SER A 330 10.96 -1.85 7.97
CA SER A 330 12.35 -1.48 8.25
C SER A 330 12.79 -1.92 9.64
N GLY A 331 11.88 -2.15 10.58
CA GLY A 331 12.19 -2.54 11.95
C GLY A 331 12.97 -3.84 12.02
N VAL A 332 12.68 -4.79 11.13
CA VAL A 332 13.43 -6.04 11.05
C VAL A 332 14.84 -5.82 10.47
N ILE A 333 14.98 -5.02 9.41
CA ILE A 333 16.27 -4.73 8.79
C ILE A 333 17.16 -3.88 9.72
N LEU A 334 16.60 -2.87 10.37
CA LEU A 334 17.29 -2.01 11.33
C LEU A 334 17.65 -2.76 12.60
N LEU A 335 16.78 -3.64 13.12
CA LEU A 335 17.11 -4.49 14.27
C LEU A 335 18.24 -5.47 13.94
N LEU A 336 18.19 -6.12 12.78
CA LEU A 336 19.25 -7.03 12.33
C LEU A 336 20.57 -6.28 12.11
N THR A 337 20.53 -5.12 11.46
CA THR A 337 21.72 -4.27 11.25
C THR A 337 22.28 -3.74 12.57
N PHE A 338 21.42 -3.28 13.49
CA PHE A 338 21.81 -2.79 14.82
C PHE A 338 22.44 -3.90 15.66
N LEU A 339 21.82 -5.09 15.71
CA LEU A 339 22.37 -6.24 16.42
C LEU A 339 23.72 -6.68 15.83
N GLN A 340 23.85 -6.68 14.50
CA GLN A 340 25.10 -7.01 13.81
C GLN A 340 26.21 -5.99 14.11
N VAL A 341 25.90 -4.69 14.08
CA VAL A 341 26.85 -3.62 14.43
C VAL A 341 27.24 -3.72 15.92
N CYS A 342 26.30 -3.95 16.82
CA CYS A 342 26.59 -4.15 18.25
C CYS A 342 27.49 -5.37 18.48
N LEU A 343 27.26 -6.49 17.79
CA LEU A 343 28.12 -7.67 17.83
C LEU A 343 29.54 -7.35 17.33
N ILE A 344 29.66 -6.68 16.17
CA ILE A 344 30.97 -6.29 15.61
C ILE A 344 31.70 -5.35 16.57
N LEU A 345 31.03 -4.34 17.12
CA LEU A 345 31.61 -3.44 18.11
C LEU A 345 32.08 -4.20 19.35
N GLN A 346 31.32 -5.18 19.82
CA GLN A 346 31.69 -6.00 20.96
C GLN A 346 32.90 -6.91 20.68
N PHE A 347 32.98 -7.51 19.48
CA PHE A 347 34.15 -8.27 19.05
C PHE A 347 35.39 -7.39 18.87
N VAL A 348 35.25 -6.20 18.29
CA VAL A 348 36.35 -5.23 18.12
C VAL A 348 36.84 -4.74 19.49
N SER A 349 35.95 -4.44 20.42
CA SER A 349 36.34 -4.07 21.79
C SER A 349 37.07 -5.19 22.52
N ILE A 350 36.65 -6.46 22.37
CA ILE A 350 37.35 -7.61 22.97
C ILE A 350 38.73 -7.81 22.34
N PHE A 351 38.85 -7.68 21.01
CA PHE A 351 40.11 -7.84 20.31
C PHE A 351 41.12 -6.73 20.64
N ILE A 352 40.67 -5.47 20.77
CA ILE A 352 41.51 -4.35 21.22
C ILE A 352 42.02 -4.58 22.64
N LEU A 353 41.13 -5.00 23.56
CA LEU A 353 41.53 -5.32 24.95
C LEU A 353 42.51 -6.50 25.03
N ASP A 354 42.45 -7.45 24.10
CA ASP A 354 43.38 -8.57 24.03
C ASP A 354 44.76 -8.14 23.47
N GLN A 355 44.78 -7.30 22.44
CA GLN A 355 46.00 -6.66 21.92
C GLN A 355 46.72 -5.84 23.02
N ASP A 356 45.99 -4.98 23.72
CA ASP A 356 46.54 -4.16 24.81
C ASP A 356 47.11 -5.04 25.95
N ARG A 357 46.46 -6.18 26.25
CA ARG A 357 46.93 -7.13 27.26
C ARG A 357 48.22 -7.84 26.83
N VAL A 358 48.31 -8.25 25.56
CA VAL A 358 49.51 -8.88 25.00
C VAL A 358 50.69 -7.91 24.97
N GLU A 359 50.44 -6.64 24.63
CA GLU A 359 51.46 -5.59 24.64
C GLU A 359 51.96 -5.30 26.06
N LEU A 360 51.06 -5.21 27.06
CA LEU A 360 51.41 -5.08 28.48
C LEU A 360 52.25 -6.26 28.98
N TYR A 361 51.90 -7.48 28.60
CA TYR A 361 52.64 -8.68 28.98
C TYR A 361 54.08 -8.67 28.41
N ASN A 362 54.24 -8.28 27.15
CA ASN A 362 55.55 -8.16 26.52
C ASN A 362 56.40 -7.03 27.13
N LEU A 363 55.79 -5.89 27.46
CA LEU A 363 56.47 -4.80 28.16
C LEU A 363 56.91 -5.19 29.58
N GLN A 364 56.06 -5.91 30.32
CA GLN A 364 56.45 -6.46 31.62
C GLN A 364 57.61 -7.44 31.48
N ARG A 365 57.56 -8.35 30.51
CA ARG A 365 58.64 -9.31 30.26
C ARG A 365 59.98 -8.61 29.97
N ILE A 366 59.97 -7.55 29.14
CA ILE A 366 61.17 -6.75 28.83
C ILE A 366 61.68 -6.00 30.07
N ALA A 367 60.82 -5.63 31.01
CA ALA A 367 61.23 -4.96 32.25
C ALA A 367 61.81 -5.92 33.31
N TYR A 368 61.64 -7.24 33.15
CA TYR A 368 62.12 -8.27 34.08
C TYR A 368 63.29 -9.12 33.53
N GLU A 369 63.65 -8.96 32.25
CA GLU A 369 64.90 -9.44 31.64
C GLU A 369 65.97 -8.35 31.71
#